data_AF-A0A3P3TAC6-F1
#
_entry.id   AF-A0A3P3TAC6-F1
#
_cell.length_a   1.000
_cell.length_b   1.000
_cell.length_c   1.000
_cell.angle_alpha   90.00
_cell.angle_beta   90.00
_cell.angle_gamma   90.00
#
_symmetry.space_group_name_H-M   'P 1'
#
loop_
_entity.id
_entity.type
_entity.pdbx_description
1 polymer ?
#
loop_
_entity_poly.entity_id
_entity_poly.type
_entity_poly.pdbx_seq_one_letter_code
_entity_poly.pdbx_strand_id
1 'polypeptide(L)'
;MITSKKLDDLFRRISSGEANKRLNKRMVRSFPNLAGELDTYKEKLASTPFVPREKILAIEVFIKQMTIDPLTEYTVFWDIDKAIHLAKRMSPGLFPMEYLQVALQTNQADLKSYVKGTPDLNIPIIVVLYAPVMEAIIIDGNHRAHQALKESKGAIMSNLFFNGTEMQLIADPHSQLMYKIHWNVSKILAYQAGMFDNIQYSNEFDLNTLFRI
;
A
#
# COMPACT_ATOMS: atom_id res chain seq x y z
N MET A 1 0.80 -13.23 -1.37
CA MET A 1 -0.52 -13.52 -1.98
C MET A 1 -1.50 -13.89 -0.87
N ILE A 2 -2.71 -13.34 -0.86
CA ILE A 2 -3.75 -13.74 0.10
C ILE A 2 -4.53 -14.94 -0.46
N THR A 3 -4.89 -15.90 0.38
CA THR A 3 -5.69 -17.05 -0.05
C THR A 3 -7.18 -16.75 0.10
N SER A 4 -8.03 -17.40 -0.71
CA SER A 4 -9.49 -17.30 -0.59
C SER A 4 -9.97 -17.59 0.84
N LYS A 5 -9.42 -18.63 1.47
CA LYS A 5 -9.69 -18.96 2.87
C LYS A 5 -9.36 -17.80 3.84
N LYS A 6 -8.20 -17.15 3.69
CA LYS A 6 -7.82 -16.01 4.54
C LYS A 6 -8.77 -14.81 4.36
N LEU A 7 -9.26 -14.59 3.15
CA LEU A 7 -10.26 -13.56 2.85
C LEU A 7 -11.62 -13.88 3.46
N ASP A 8 -12.10 -15.11 3.31
CA ASP A 8 -13.36 -15.55 3.93
C ASP A 8 -13.29 -15.43 5.46
N ASP A 9 -12.16 -15.82 6.04
CA ASP A 9 -11.90 -15.68 7.47
C ASP A 9 -11.89 -14.20 7.89
N LEU A 10 -11.26 -13.31 7.12
CA LEU A 10 -11.30 -11.86 7.35
C LEU A 10 -12.75 -11.36 7.33
N PHE A 11 -13.51 -11.69 6.30
CA PHE A 11 -14.87 -11.20 6.10
C PHE A 11 -15.82 -11.70 7.19
N ARG A 12 -15.66 -12.96 7.62
CA ARG A 12 -16.35 -13.50 8.80
C ARG A 12 -16.04 -12.66 10.05
N ARG A 13 -14.77 -12.28 10.25
CA ARG A 13 -14.34 -11.47 11.41
C ARG A 13 -14.84 -10.02 11.37
N ILE A 14 -14.96 -9.42 10.19
CA ILE A 14 -15.54 -8.09 10.03
C ILE A 14 -17.03 -8.14 10.40
N SER A 15 -17.77 -9.14 9.89
CA SER A 15 -19.20 -9.31 10.17
C SER A 15 -19.51 -9.61 11.63
N SER A 16 -18.65 -10.36 12.33
CA SER A 16 -18.82 -10.67 13.76
C SER A 16 -18.31 -9.58 14.72
N GLY A 17 -17.66 -8.54 14.19
CA GLY A 17 -16.94 -7.54 14.99
C GLY A 17 -15.65 -8.06 15.66
N GLU A 18 -15.23 -9.30 15.39
CA GLU A 18 -13.95 -9.86 15.88
C GLU A 18 -12.75 -9.07 15.35
N ALA A 19 -12.82 -8.58 14.10
CA ALA A 19 -11.77 -7.74 13.50
C ALA A 19 -11.55 -6.46 14.32
N ASN A 20 -12.62 -5.79 14.77
CA ASN A 20 -12.51 -4.61 15.62
C ASN A 20 -11.87 -4.94 16.97
N LYS A 21 -12.27 -6.04 17.62
CA LYS A 21 -11.69 -6.49 18.90
C LYS A 21 -10.17 -6.69 18.78
N ARG A 22 -9.72 -7.30 17.69
CA ARG A 22 -8.28 -7.53 17.43
C ARG A 22 -7.49 -6.25 17.19
N LEU A 23 -8.17 -5.17 16.78
CA LEU A 23 -7.60 -3.83 16.67
C LEU A 23 -7.77 -3.01 17.97
N ASN A 24 -8.17 -3.63 19.08
CA ASN A 24 -8.50 -2.97 20.35
C ASN A 24 -9.60 -1.90 20.20
N LYS A 25 -10.54 -2.11 19.28
CA LYS A 25 -11.70 -1.23 19.04
C LYS A 25 -12.98 -1.93 19.46
N ARG A 26 -13.91 -1.16 20.05
CA ARG A 26 -15.28 -1.64 20.33
C ARG A 26 -16.16 -1.36 19.12
N MET A 27 -16.89 -2.36 18.65
CA MET A 27 -17.94 -2.16 17.66
C MET A 27 -19.15 -1.49 18.31
N VAL A 28 -19.54 -0.34 17.77
CA VAL A 28 -20.67 0.48 18.22
C VAL A 28 -21.72 0.69 17.13
N ARG A 29 -21.41 0.38 15.87
CA ARG A 29 -22.29 0.53 14.70
C ARG A 29 -22.21 -0.68 13.78
N SER A 30 -23.29 -0.92 13.03
CA SER A 30 -23.33 -1.88 11.92
C SER A 30 -23.16 -1.14 10.60
N PHE A 31 -22.29 -1.63 9.72
CA PHE A 31 -22.11 -1.06 8.39
C PHE A 31 -23.31 -1.41 7.49
N PRO A 32 -23.95 -0.43 6.82
CA PRO A 32 -25.07 -0.68 5.92
C PRO A 32 -24.68 -1.60 4.75
N ASN A 33 -25.47 -2.65 4.49
CA ASN A 33 -25.22 -3.63 3.43
C ASN A 33 -23.80 -4.25 3.46
N LEU A 34 -23.25 -4.52 4.65
CA LEU A 34 -21.92 -5.12 4.79
C LEU A 34 -21.76 -6.42 3.99
N ALA A 35 -22.77 -7.29 4.00
CA ALA A 35 -22.73 -8.56 3.26
C ALA A 35 -22.53 -8.34 1.76
N GLY A 36 -23.34 -7.48 1.13
CA GLY A 36 -23.24 -7.20 -0.29
C GLY A 36 -21.90 -6.55 -0.69
N GLU A 37 -21.33 -5.71 0.18
CA GLU A 37 -20.00 -5.14 -0.06
C GLU A 37 -18.90 -6.20 -0.03
N LEU A 38 -18.94 -7.11 0.95
CA LEU A 38 -17.97 -8.19 1.07
C LEU A 38 -18.10 -9.20 -0.08
N ASP A 39 -19.31 -9.52 -0.52
CA ASP A 39 -19.55 -10.39 -1.68
C ASP A 39 -19.00 -9.76 -2.97
N THR A 40 -19.19 -8.45 -3.16
CA THR A 40 -18.60 -7.70 -4.27
C THR A 40 -17.07 -7.82 -4.30
N TYR A 41 -16.41 -7.81 -3.13
CA TYR A 41 -14.95 -8.00 -3.06
C TYR A 41 -14.53 -9.41 -3.45
N LYS A 42 -15.28 -10.44 -3.05
CA LYS A 42 -15.00 -11.82 -3.45
C LYS A 42 -15.09 -12.00 -4.96
N GLU A 43 -16.17 -11.47 -5.57
CA GLU A 43 -16.40 -11.55 -7.01
C GLU A 43 -15.30 -10.85 -7.80
N LYS A 44 -14.92 -9.63 -7.39
CA LYS A 44 -13.84 -8.88 -8.02
C LYS A 44 -12.49 -9.59 -7.89
N LEU A 45 -12.19 -10.17 -6.72
CA LEU A 45 -10.94 -10.90 -6.53
C LEU A 45 -10.89 -12.17 -7.38
N ALA A 46 -11.99 -12.92 -7.47
CA ALA A 46 -12.09 -14.12 -8.28
C ALA A 46 -11.92 -13.85 -9.78
N SER A 47 -12.34 -12.67 -10.25
CA SER A 47 -12.28 -12.27 -11.66
C SER A 47 -11.03 -11.45 -12.02
N THR A 48 -10.26 -10.98 -11.04
CA THR A 48 -9.06 -10.18 -11.30
C THR A 48 -7.90 -11.08 -11.74
N PRO A 49 -7.27 -10.80 -12.89
CA PRO A 49 -6.18 -11.62 -13.39
C PRO A 49 -5.00 -11.60 -12.40
N PHE A 50 -4.57 -12.79 -12.02
CA PHE A 50 -3.36 -12.97 -11.24
C PHE A 50 -2.15 -13.01 -12.18
N VAL A 51 -1.12 -12.22 -11.89
CA VAL A 51 0.14 -12.27 -12.63
C VAL A 51 1.01 -13.38 -12.00
N PRO A 52 1.36 -14.45 -12.75
CA PRO A 52 2.19 -15.53 -12.22
C PRO A 52 3.51 -15.02 -11.65
N ARG A 53 3.98 -15.67 -10.58
CA ARG A 53 5.23 -15.28 -9.90
C ARG A 53 6.41 -15.27 -10.86
N GLU A 54 6.48 -16.18 -11.84
CA GLU A 54 7.58 -16.18 -12.81
C GLU A 54 7.61 -14.91 -13.66
N LYS A 55 6.43 -14.37 -14.02
CA LYS A 55 6.34 -13.11 -14.76
C LYS A 55 6.69 -11.90 -13.89
N ILE A 56 6.33 -11.95 -12.60
CA ILE A 56 6.69 -10.92 -11.62
C ILE A 56 8.22 -10.90 -11.39
N LEU A 57 8.86 -12.07 -11.32
CA LEU A 57 10.31 -12.17 -11.11
C LEU A 57 11.14 -11.88 -12.37
N ALA A 58 10.51 -11.80 -13.54
CA ALA A 58 11.15 -11.44 -14.79
C ALA A 58 11.35 -9.93 -14.97
N ILE A 59 10.76 -9.11 -14.08
CA ILE A 59 10.89 -7.66 -14.05
C ILE A 59 11.43 -7.21 -12.70
N GLU A 60 11.99 -6.01 -12.63
CA GLU A 60 12.43 -5.43 -11.36
C GLU A 60 11.20 -4.99 -10.55
N VAL A 61 10.99 -5.62 -9.39
CA VAL A 61 9.82 -5.39 -8.54
C VAL A 61 10.20 -5.12 -7.10
N PHE A 62 9.50 -4.16 -6.50
CA PHE A 62 9.47 -4.00 -5.05
C PHE A 62 8.33 -4.84 -4.47
N ILE A 63 8.62 -5.61 -3.43
CA ILE A 63 7.68 -6.55 -2.80
C ILE A 63 7.54 -6.18 -1.34
N LYS A 64 6.30 -5.97 -0.87
CA LYS A 64 6.02 -5.73 0.56
C LYS A 64 4.84 -6.55 1.05
N GLN A 65 4.98 -7.10 2.25
CA GLN A 65 3.87 -7.69 2.97
C GLN A 65 3.08 -6.59 3.68
N MET A 66 1.77 -6.60 3.48
CA MET A 66 0.83 -5.64 4.05
C MET A 66 -0.19 -6.38 4.93
N THR A 67 -0.66 -5.72 5.96
CA THR A 67 -1.52 -6.30 7.00
C THR A 67 -2.84 -5.53 7.06
N ILE A 68 -3.97 -6.21 6.86
CA ILE A 68 -5.33 -5.62 6.99
C ILE A 68 -5.80 -5.69 8.43
N ASP A 69 -5.65 -6.86 9.05
CA ASP A 69 -5.82 -7.12 10.48
C ASP A 69 -4.68 -8.04 10.95
N PRO A 70 -4.46 -8.23 12.26
CA PRO A 70 -3.35 -9.04 12.76
C PRO A 70 -3.27 -10.50 12.27
N LEU A 71 -4.29 -11.01 11.57
CA LEU A 71 -4.33 -12.37 11.01
C LEU A 71 -4.40 -12.40 9.48
N THR A 72 -4.51 -11.25 8.83
CA THR A 72 -4.72 -11.15 7.39
C THR A 72 -3.66 -10.29 6.76
N GLU A 73 -2.79 -10.99 6.05
CA GLU A 73 -1.69 -10.40 5.32
C GLU A 73 -1.83 -10.69 3.82
N TYR A 74 -1.35 -9.77 3.02
CA TYR A 74 -1.23 -9.92 1.57
C TYR A 74 0.10 -9.34 1.11
N THR A 75 0.44 -9.60 -0.15
CA THR A 75 1.68 -9.10 -0.75
C THR A 75 1.32 -8.13 -1.82
N VAL A 76 1.98 -6.98 -1.83
CA VAL A 76 1.89 -5.97 -2.87
C VAL A 76 3.15 -6.04 -3.71
N PHE A 77 2.95 -5.91 -5.02
CA PHE A 77 4.02 -5.85 -6.02
C PHE A 77 3.96 -4.51 -6.74
N TRP A 78 5.08 -3.79 -6.75
CA TRP A 78 5.26 -2.58 -7.54
C TRP A 78 6.36 -2.79 -8.57
N ASP A 79 6.05 -2.45 -9.82
CA ASP A 79 6.94 -2.51 -10.96
C ASP A 79 7.86 -1.27 -10.96
N ILE A 80 9.15 -1.50 -10.69
CA ILE A 80 10.13 -0.42 -10.50
C ILE A 80 10.38 0.30 -11.84
N ASP A 81 10.43 -0.43 -12.95
CA ASP A 81 10.61 0.15 -14.28
C ASP A 81 9.46 1.09 -14.65
N LYS A 82 8.21 0.65 -14.40
CA LYS A 82 7.03 1.52 -14.57
C LYS A 82 7.09 2.73 -13.65
N ALA A 83 7.51 2.56 -12.40
CA ALA A 83 7.65 3.67 -11.46
C ALA A 83 8.67 4.71 -11.94
N ILE A 84 9.84 4.27 -12.44
CA ILE A 84 10.85 5.15 -13.04
C ILE A 84 10.28 5.87 -14.27
N HIS A 85 9.57 5.16 -15.14
CA HIS A 85 8.97 5.75 -16.34
C HIS A 85 7.88 6.77 -15.98
N LEU A 86 7.03 6.47 -14.99
CA LEU A 86 5.99 7.36 -14.52
C LEU A 86 6.58 8.62 -13.88
N ALA A 87 7.60 8.48 -13.04
CA ALA A 87 8.31 9.60 -12.42
C ALA A 87 8.91 10.56 -13.48
N LYS A 88 9.55 10.02 -14.52
CA LYS A 88 10.08 10.82 -15.64
C LYS A 88 8.99 11.56 -16.42
N ARG A 89 7.85 10.93 -16.65
CA ARG A 89 6.74 11.51 -17.43
C ARG A 89 5.96 12.56 -16.66
N MET A 90 5.69 12.31 -15.39
CA MET A 90 4.82 13.17 -14.59
C MET A 90 5.59 14.33 -13.95
N SER A 91 6.92 14.23 -13.81
CA SER A 91 7.71 15.14 -12.99
C SER A 91 7.01 15.46 -11.67
N PRO A 92 6.59 14.43 -10.90
CA PRO A 92 5.97 14.68 -9.60
C PRO A 92 6.97 15.56 -8.84
N GLY A 93 6.49 16.66 -8.25
CA GLY A 93 7.38 17.66 -7.63
C GLY A 93 8.45 16.95 -6.81
N LEU A 94 9.72 17.33 -6.97
CA LEU A 94 10.77 16.70 -6.20
C LEU A 94 10.62 17.16 -4.75
N PHE A 95 10.30 16.23 -3.85
CA PHE A 95 10.10 16.53 -2.44
C PHE A 95 11.35 16.15 -1.65
N PRO A 96 11.90 17.07 -0.84
CA PRO A 96 12.92 16.71 0.13
C PRO A 96 12.26 15.83 1.20
N MET A 97 12.73 14.60 1.34
CA MET A 97 12.31 13.71 2.43
C MET A 97 13.38 13.71 3.53
N GLU A 98 12.96 14.00 4.76
CA GLU A 98 13.85 13.99 5.92
C GLU A 98 14.31 12.57 6.25
N TYR A 99 15.59 12.40 6.62
CA TYR A 99 16.16 11.07 6.84
C TYR A 99 15.55 10.29 7.99
N LEU A 100 14.96 10.96 8.98
CA LEU A 100 14.28 10.24 10.06
C LEU A 100 13.10 9.42 9.51
N GLN A 101 12.39 9.94 8.52
CA GLN A 101 11.29 9.23 7.85
C GLN A 101 11.81 8.07 7.00
N VAL A 102 12.94 8.29 6.31
CA VAL A 102 13.65 7.26 5.52
C VAL A 102 14.16 6.12 6.40
N ALA A 103 14.81 6.43 7.52
CA ALA A 103 15.47 5.47 8.40
C ALA A 103 14.48 4.51 9.08
N LEU A 104 13.26 4.99 9.36
CA LEU A 104 12.17 4.17 9.89
C LEU A 104 11.64 3.16 8.87
N GLN A 105 11.91 3.37 7.58
CA GLN A 105 11.33 2.60 6.48
C GLN A 105 12.35 1.73 5.74
N THR A 106 13.64 2.05 5.85
CA THR A 106 14.71 1.21 5.33
C THR A 106 14.84 -0.05 6.19
N ASN A 107 14.48 -1.19 5.61
CA ASN A 107 14.74 -2.49 6.22
C ASN A 107 16.26 -2.76 6.21
N GLN A 108 16.86 -2.92 7.39
CA GLN A 108 18.30 -3.19 7.51
C GLN A 108 18.74 -4.51 6.84
N ALA A 109 17.82 -5.46 6.64
CA ALA A 109 18.10 -6.70 5.94
C ALA A 109 18.36 -6.49 4.43
N ASP A 110 17.67 -5.53 3.80
CA ASP A 110 17.76 -5.23 2.37
C ASP A 110 19.03 -4.41 2.03
N LEU A 111 19.72 -3.89 3.05
CA LEU A 111 21.01 -3.19 2.89
C LEU A 111 22.21 -4.12 2.69
N LYS A 112 22.05 -5.43 2.99
CA LYS A 112 23.17 -6.40 2.96
C LYS A 112 23.45 -6.94 1.55
N SER A 113 22.54 -6.76 0.60
CA SER A 113 22.76 -7.06 -0.82
C SER A 113 23.43 -5.88 -1.52
N TYR A 114 24.77 -5.94 -1.56
CA TYR A 114 25.66 -5.33 -2.57
C TYR A 114 25.09 -4.27 -3.52
N VAL A 115 25.58 -3.03 -3.41
CA VAL A 115 25.79 -2.16 -4.58
C VAL A 115 27.28 -2.15 -4.86
N LYS A 116 27.69 -2.60 -6.06
CA LYS A 116 29.03 -2.31 -6.57
C LYS A 116 29.10 -0.80 -6.85
N GLY A 117 29.82 -0.06 -6.02
CA GLY A 117 30.08 1.39 -6.21
C GLY A 117 29.33 2.30 -5.24
N THR A 118 29.69 3.58 -5.25
CA THR A 118 29.04 4.63 -4.45
C THR A 118 27.72 5.04 -5.11
N PRO A 119 26.56 4.95 -4.43
CA PRO A 119 25.28 5.38 -5.00
C PRO A 119 25.30 6.87 -5.38
N ASP A 120 24.80 7.22 -6.57
CA ASP A 120 24.63 8.62 -6.97
C ASP A 120 23.45 9.24 -6.24
N LEU A 121 23.73 10.18 -5.33
CA LEU A 121 22.72 10.85 -4.50
C LEU A 121 21.96 11.96 -5.23
N ASN A 122 22.33 12.29 -6.46
CA ASN A 122 21.59 13.24 -7.29
C ASN A 122 20.38 12.59 -7.96
N ILE A 123 20.33 11.25 -8.00
CA ILE A 123 19.18 10.50 -8.51
C ILE A 123 18.11 10.43 -7.41
N PRO A 124 16.91 10.99 -7.63
CA PRO A 124 15.85 10.93 -6.62
C PRO A 124 15.48 9.49 -6.27
N ILE A 125 15.07 9.26 -5.02
CA ILE A 125 14.43 8.01 -4.63
C ILE A 125 12.98 7.99 -5.12
N ILE A 126 12.37 6.82 -5.17
CA ILE A 126 10.94 6.68 -5.48
C ILE A 126 10.20 6.23 -4.23
N VAL A 127 9.19 7.01 -3.86
CA VAL A 127 8.39 6.80 -2.65
C VAL A 127 6.93 6.70 -3.03
N VAL A 128 6.22 5.74 -2.45
CA VAL A 128 4.75 5.64 -2.52
C VAL A 128 4.14 5.93 -1.15
N LEU A 129 3.06 6.68 -1.10
CA LEU A 129 2.25 6.81 0.11
C LEU A 129 1.14 5.75 0.11
N TYR A 130 1.23 4.77 1.00
CA TYR A 130 0.22 3.73 1.15
C TYR A 130 -0.87 4.13 2.13
N ALA A 131 -1.89 4.83 1.62
CA ALA A 131 -2.96 5.41 2.43
C ALA A 131 -3.66 4.45 3.42
N PRO A 132 -3.91 3.16 3.12
CA PRO A 132 -4.55 2.23 4.07
C PRO A 132 -3.89 2.13 5.44
N VAL A 133 -2.57 2.31 5.49
CA VAL A 133 -1.77 2.31 6.74
C VAL A 133 -1.03 3.62 6.99
N MET A 134 -1.26 4.63 6.14
CA MET A 134 -0.57 5.93 6.18
C MET A 134 0.95 5.82 6.22
N GLU A 135 1.50 4.85 5.48
CA GLU A 135 2.93 4.55 5.46
C GLU A 135 3.55 5.06 4.14
N ALA A 136 4.61 5.87 4.21
CA ALA A 136 5.45 6.10 3.05
C ALA A 136 6.35 4.87 2.82
N ILE A 137 6.64 4.50 1.58
CA ILE A 137 7.41 3.28 1.29
C ILE A 137 8.38 3.61 0.17
N ILE A 138 9.68 3.41 0.44
CA ILE A 138 10.74 3.57 -0.57
C ILE A 138 10.76 2.32 -1.44
N ILE A 139 10.26 2.44 -2.67
CA ILE A 139 10.19 1.34 -3.62
C ILE A 139 11.42 1.27 -4.54
N ASP A 140 12.15 2.38 -4.71
CA ASP A 140 13.45 2.45 -5.36
C ASP A 140 14.37 3.45 -4.66
N GLY A 141 15.67 3.13 -4.61
CA GLY A 141 16.71 4.00 -4.07
C GLY A 141 17.01 3.81 -2.59
N ASN A 142 16.66 2.66 -1.99
CA ASN A 142 16.98 2.33 -0.58
C ASN A 142 18.48 2.50 -0.25
N HIS A 143 19.39 2.12 -1.16
CA HIS A 143 20.83 2.34 -0.99
C HIS A 143 21.23 3.82 -1.03
N ARG A 144 20.58 4.63 -1.88
CA ARG A 144 20.81 6.09 -1.95
C ARG A 144 20.37 6.76 -0.65
N ALA A 145 19.18 6.40 -0.18
CA ALA A 145 18.62 6.81 1.10
C ALA A 145 19.58 6.49 2.27
N HIS A 146 20.09 5.26 2.32
CA HIS A 146 21.01 4.84 3.38
C HIS A 146 22.39 5.50 3.31
N GLN A 147 22.96 5.64 2.10
CA GLN A 147 24.24 6.33 1.91
C GLN A 147 24.15 7.79 2.37
N ALA A 148 23.05 8.45 2.03
CA ALA A 148 22.89 9.85 2.34
C ALA A 148 22.59 10.10 3.84
N LEU A 149 21.99 9.11 4.54
CA LEU A 149 21.96 9.06 6.01
C LEU A 149 23.37 8.96 6.62
N LYS A 150 24.23 8.07 6.08
CA LYS A 150 25.63 7.93 6.54
C LYS A 150 26.43 9.23 6.36
N GLU A 151 26.19 9.94 5.27
CA GLU A 151 26.81 11.24 4.99
C GLU A 151 26.24 12.39 5.85
N SER A 152 25.30 12.10 6.77
CA SER A 152 24.63 13.11 7.61
C SER A 152 24.00 14.23 6.79
N LYS A 153 23.51 13.93 5.59
CA LYS A 153 22.67 14.87 4.85
C LYS A 153 21.38 15.07 5.65
N GLY A 154 20.72 16.22 5.49
CA GLY A 154 19.44 16.51 6.18
C GLY A 154 18.20 15.96 5.46
N ALA A 155 18.26 15.89 4.12
CA ALA A 155 17.21 15.30 3.28
C ALA A 155 17.77 14.60 2.02
N ILE A 156 16.93 13.78 1.38
CA ILE A 156 17.14 13.23 0.03
C ILE A 156 15.96 13.62 -0.87
N MET A 157 16.24 13.91 -2.14
CA MET A 157 15.17 14.22 -3.10
C MET A 157 14.39 12.95 -3.45
N SER A 158 13.07 13.06 -3.52
CA SER A 158 12.16 11.95 -3.80
C SER A 158 11.12 12.32 -4.86
N ASN A 159 10.80 11.34 -5.71
CA ASN A 159 9.53 11.32 -6.43
C ASN A 159 8.50 10.69 -5.51
N LEU A 160 7.50 11.47 -5.09
CA LEU A 160 6.43 10.99 -4.22
C LEU A 160 5.16 10.73 -5.02
N PHE A 161 4.76 9.46 -5.09
CA PHE A 161 3.44 9.07 -5.56
C PHE A 161 2.46 9.11 -4.38
N PHE A 162 1.76 10.23 -4.25
CA PHE A 162 0.85 10.50 -3.12
C PHE A 162 -0.61 10.22 -3.46
N ASN A 163 -1.00 10.32 -4.74
CA ASN A 163 -2.37 10.04 -5.13
C ASN A 163 -2.56 8.53 -5.35
N GLY A 164 -3.77 8.05 -5.03
CA GLY A 164 -4.10 6.64 -5.14
C GLY A 164 -3.95 6.10 -6.55
N THR A 165 -4.08 6.95 -7.58
CA THR A 165 -3.98 6.54 -9.00
C THR A 165 -2.57 6.18 -9.40
N GLU A 166 -1.59 7.06 -9.17
CA GLU A 166 -0.20 6.87 -9.58
C GLU A 166 0.39 5.59 -8.99
N MET A 167 0.19 5.37 -7.69
CA MET A 167 0.67 4.18 -7.01
C MET A 167 -0.01 2.90 -7.53
N GLN A 168 -1.27 2.98 -7.95
CA GLN A 168 -1.97 1.85 -8.55
C GLN A 168 -1.48 1.56 -9.97
N LEU A 169 -1.16 2.59 -10.79
CA LEU A 169 -0.67 2.41 -12.17
C LEU A 169 0.64 1.61 -12.26
N ILE A 170 1.45 1.67 -11.21
CA ILE A 170 2.73 0.95 -11.14
C ILE A 170 2.60 -0.42 -10.45
N ALA A 171 1.44 -0.77 -9.91
CA ALA A 171 1.17 -2.05 -9.26
C ALA A 171 0.48 -3.04 -10.22
N ASP A 172 0.59 -4.34 -9.95
CA ASP A 172 -0.17 -5.34 -10.69
C ASP A 172 -1.69 -5.24 -10.40
N PRO A 173 -2.57 -5.75 -11.29
CA PRO A 173 -4.02 -5.62 -11.11
C PRO A 173 -4.55 -6.18 -9.78
N HIS A 174 -3.95 -7.25 -9.28
CA HIS A 174 -4.34 -7.87 -8.02
C HIS A 174 -3.96 -6.98 -6.83
N SER A 175 -2.77 -6.40 -6.84
CA SER A 175 -2.25 -5.45 -5.86
C SER A 175 -3.08 -4.16 -5.82
N GLN A 176 -3.50 -3.67 -6.99
CA GLN A 176 -4.44 -2.55 -7.10
C GLN A 176 -5.80 -2.86 -6.46
N LEU A 177 -6.35 -4.06 -6.67
CA LEU A 177 -7.59 -4.47 -6.03
C LEU A 177 -7.44 -4.64 -4.52
N MET A 178 -6.35 -5.27 -4.06
CA MET A 178 -6.07 -5.45 -2.64
C MET A 178 -5.89 -4.11 -1.90
N TYR A 179 -5.30 -3.10 -2.55
CA TYR A 179 -5.25 -1.74 -2.01
C TYR A 179 -6.66 -1.20 -1.68
N LYS A 180 -7.61 -1.34 -2.61
CA LYS A 180 -9.00 -0.87 -2.44
C LYS A 180 -9.70 -1.62 -1.32
N ILE A 181 -9.57 -2.94 -1.30
CA ILE A 181 -10.18 -3.78 -0.27
C ILE A 181 -9.63 -3.37 1.09
N HIS A 182 -8.30 -3.21 1.22
CA HIS A 182 -7.70 -2.78 2.47
C HIS A 182 -8.21 -1.39 2.87
N TRP A 183 -8.19 -0.41 1.97
CA TRP A 183 -8.71 0.92 2.24
C TRP A 183 -10.16 0.89 2.74
N ASN A 184 -11.05 0.23 1.99
CA ASN A 184 -12.46 0.17 2.31
C ASN A 184 -12.72 -0.60 3.62
N VAL A 185 -12.03 -1.72 3.85
CA VAL A 185 -12.10 -2.46 5.13
C VAL A 185 -11.67 -1.56 6.29
N SER A 186 -10.59 -0.80 6.14
CA SER A 186 -10.15 0.17 7.16
C SER A 186 -11.23 1.22 7.45
N LYS A 187 -11.96 1.69 6.42
CA LYS A 187 -13.09 2.62 6.60
C LYS A 187 -14.30 1.96 7.25
N ILE A 188 -14.67 0.75 6.83
CA ILE A 188 -15.74 -0.05 7.43
C ILE A 188 -15.48 -0.24 8.92
N LEU A 189 -14.28 -0.70 9.29
CA LEU A 189 -13.91 -0.96 10.68
C LEU A 189 -13.93 0.31 11.52
N ALA A 190 -13.43 1.43 10.99
CA ALA A 190 -13.45 2.70 11.70
C ALA A 190 -14.87 3.28 11.84
N TYR A 191 -15.75 3.11 10.84
CA TYR A 191 -17.18 3.42 10.96
C TYR A 191 -17.85 2.57 12.04
N GLN A 192 -17.64 1.26 12.01
CA GLN A 192 -18.16 0.31 13.00
C GLN A 192 -17.66 0.64 14.42
N ALA A 193 -16.43 1.17 14.54
CA ALA A 193 -15.86 1.63 15.80
C ALA A 193 -16.33 3.02 16.24
N GLY A 194 -17.20 3.68 15.46
CA GLY A 194 -17.77 4.99 15.81
C GLY A 194 -16.79 6.15 15.61
N MET A 195 -15.74 5.98 14.82
CA MET A 195 -14.77 7.05 14.54
C MET A 195 -15.34 8.14 13.62
N PHE A 196 -16.42 7.83 12.90
CA PHE A 196 -17.14 8.77 12.04
C PHE A 196 -18.58 8.32 11.82
N ASP A 197 -19.47 9.30 11.64
CA ASP A 197 -20.93 9.11 11.59
C ASP A 197 -21.45 8.70 10.22
N ASN A 198 -20.73 9.06 9.16
CA ASN A 198 -21.11 8.81 7.78
C ASN A 198 -19.91 8.39 6.94
N ILE A 199 -20.22 7.69 5.86
CA ILE A 199 -19.29 7.19 4.84
C ILE A 199 -19.97 7.32 3.49
N GLN A 200 -19.21 7.67 2.46
CA GLN A 200 -19.70 7.75 1.08
C GLN A 200 -18.71 7.07 0.14
N TYR A 201 -19.21 6.64 -1.02
CA TYR A 201 -18.36 6.18 -2.11
C TYR A 201 -17.97 7.36 -2.96
N SER A 202 -16.67 7.46 -3.25
CA SER A 202 -16.16 8.32 -4.29
C SER A 202 -15.88 7.46 -5.52
N ASN A 203 -16.24 7.99 -6.68
CA ASN A 203 -15.77 7.48 -7.97
C ASN A 203 -14.46 8.18 -8.40
N GLU A 204 -13.86 9.00 -7.53
CA GLU A 204 -12.54 9.54 -7.78
C GLU A 204 -11.56 8.38 -8.02
N PHE A 205 -10.64 8.62 -8.95
CA PHE A 205 -9.61 7.66 -9.33
C PHE A 205 -10.17 6.40 -10.04
N ASP A 206 -11.31 6.52 -10.74
CA ASP A 206 -11.96 5.49 -11.58
C ASP A 206 -12.38 4.21 -10.83
N LEU A 207 -12.48 4.29 -9.49
CA LEU A 207 -12.57 3.12 -8.62
C LEU A 207 -13.43 3.42 -7.38
N ASN A 208 -14.52 2.68 -7.18
CA ASN A 208 -15.40 2.81 -6.01
C ASN A 208 -14.60 2.69 -4.70
N THR A 209 -14.34 3.83 -4.06
CA THR A 209 -13.49 3.93 -2.88
C THR A 209 -14.26 4.62 -1.76
N LEU A 210 -14.34 3.99 -0.59
CA LEU A 210 -15.03 4.57 0.57
C LEU A 210 -14.23 5.75 1.12
N PHE A 211 -14.86 6.88 1.34
CA PHE A 211 -14.25 8.03 2.02
C PHE A 211 -15.15 8.54 3.13
N ARG A 212 -14.53 9.34 4.01
CA ARG A 212 -15.23 10.01 5.10
C ARG A 212 -15.70 11.39 4.60
N ILE A 213 -16.89 11.79 5.02
CA ILE A 213 -17.40 13.16 4.93
C ILE A 213 -16.98 13.96 6.17
#